data_AF-A0A1I4W0I5-F1
#
_entry.id   AF-A0A1I4W0I5-F1
#
_cell.length_a   1.000
_cell.length_b   1.000
_cell.length_c   1.000
_cell.angle_alpha   90.00
_cell.angle_beta   90.00
_cell.angle_gamma   90.00
#
_symmetry.space_group_name_H-M   'P 1'
#
loop_
_entity.id
_entity.type
_entity.pdbx_description
1 polymer ?
#
loop_
_entity_poly.entity_id
_entity_poly.type
_entity_poly.pdbx_seq_one_letter_code
_entity_poly.pdbx_strand_id
1 'polypeptide(L)' 'MKLRSIGKYFFLCGVVMFPLSVIMFLIGAGMFTARGNFSPIVRSLAEFCFIFWLPFFALGIIFSLTGMIIYFIKNKSKD' A
#
# COMPACT_ATOMS: atom_id res chain seq x y z
N MET A 1 18.56 -0.41 18.37
CA MET A 1 17.38 0.35 17.88
C MET A 1 16.17 0.06 18.77
N LYS A 2 15.46 1.08 19.28
CA LYS A 2 14.26 0.84 20.12
C LYS A 2 13.17 0.18 19.28
N LEU A 3 12.80 -1.07 19.59
CA LEU A 3 11.71 -1.84 18.95
C LEU A 3 10.40 -1.04 18.77
N ARG A 4 10.15 -0.06 19.67
CA ARG A 4 8.99 0.84 19.60
C ARG A 4 8.97 1.72 18.35
N SER A 5 10.13 2.20 17.90
CA SER A 5 10.21 3.02 16.70
C SER A 5 9.98 2.16 15.46
N ILE A 6 10.51 0.94 15.43
CA ILE A 6 10.36 0.00 14.31
C ILE A 6 8.88 -0.32 14.04
N GLY A 7 8.11 -0.68 15.07
CA GLY A 7 6.66 -0.98 14.91
C GLY A 7 5.85 0.21 14.38
N LYS A 8 6.20 1.44 14.80
CA LYS A 8 5.57 2.66 14.28
C LYS A 8 5.90 2.90 12.80
N TYR A 9 7.15 2.66 12.38
CA TYR A 9 7.53 2.80 10.98
C TYR A 9 6.85 1.77 10.09
N PHE A 10 6.77 0.50 10.53
CA PHE A 10 6.03 -0.53 9.80
C PHE A 10 4.54 -0.18 9.66
N PHE A 11 3.91 0.28 10.74
CA PHE A 11 2.53 0.74 10.70
C PHE A 11 2.35 1.93 9.76
N LEU A 12 3.21 2.95 9.84
CA LEU A 12 3.15 4.12 8.97
C LEU A 12 3.34 3.75 7.50
N CYS A 13 4.32 2.90 7.17
CA CYS A 13 4.52 2.39 5.81
C CYS A 13 3.28 1.65 5.31
N GLY A 14 2.69 0.78 6.12
CA GLY A 14 1.45 0.07 5.77
C GLY A 14 0.28 1.01 5.52
N VAL A 15 0.09 2.02 6.37
CA VAL A 15 -0.97 3.02 6.23
C VAL A 15 -0.80 3.86 4.97
N VAL A 16 0.42 4.26 4.61
CA VAL A 16 0.71 5.05 3.39
C VAL A 16 0.57 4.21 2.11
N MET A 17 0.75 2.89 2.19
CA MET A 17 0.53 1.99 1.05
C MET A 17 -0.94 1.90 0.63
N PHE A 18 -1.89 2.14 1.54
CA PHE A 18 -3.33 2.15 1.21
C PHE A 18 -3.73 3.24 0.20
N PRO A 19 -3.52 4.54 0.46
CA PRO A 19 -3.86 5.58 -0.50
C PRO A 19 -3.08 5.42 -1.81
N LEU A 20 -1.83 4.93 -1.75
CA LEU A 20 -1.06 4.64 -2.95
C LEU A 20 -1.71 3.55 -3.81
N SER A 21 -2.14 2.44 -3.19
CA SER A 21 -2.85 1.36 -3.87
C SER A 21 -4.18 1.85 -4.48
N VAL A 22 -4.92 2.71 -3.76
CA VAL A 22 -6.16 3.32 -4.28
C VAL A 22 -5.88 4.19 -5.51
N ILE A 23 -4.82 5.02 -5.49
CA ILE A 23 -4.44 5.83 -6.66
C ILE A 23 -4.06 4.93 -7.84
N MET A 24 -3.26 3.89 -7.60
CA MET A 24 -2.88 2.91 -8.62
C MET A 24 -4.12 2.22 -9.23
N PHE A 25 -5.11 1.90 -8.39
CA PHE A 25 -6.38 1.36 -8.88
C PHE A 25 -7.08 2.32 -9.82
N LEU A 26 -7.28 3.56 -9.37
CA LEU A 26 -8.10 4.53 -10.09
C LEU A 26 -7.47 4.84 -11.45
N ILE A 27 -6.14 4.92 -11.51
CA ILE A 27 -5.40 5.11 -12.77
C ILE A 27 -5.57 3.89 -13.69
N GLY A 28 -5.36 2.68 -13.16
CA GLY A 28 -5.49 1.44 -13.94
C GLY A 28 -6.93 1.18 -14.42
N ALA A 29 -7.90 1.28 -13.51
CA ALA A 29 -9.34 1.13 -13.75
C ALA A 29 -9.87 2.20 -14.72
N GLY A 30 -9.45 3.46 -14.54
CA GLY A 30 -9.87 4.58 -15.38
C GLY A 30 -9.50 4.39 -16.85
N MET A 31 -8.36 3.75 -17.12
CA MET A 31 -7.92 3.45 -18.48
C MET A 31 -8.79 2.40 -19.20
N PHE A 32 -9.54 1.55 -18.49
CA PHE A 32 -10.52 0.66 -19.13
C PHE A 32 -11.73 1.42 -19.70
N THR A 33 -12.04 2.60 -19.15
CA THR A 33 -13.20 3.40 -19.59
C THR A 33 -12.80 4.51 -20.56
N ALA A 34 -11.50 4.83 -20.63
CA ALA A 34 -10.98 5.92 -21.43
C ALA A 34 -10.96 5.54 -22.93
N ARG A 35 -11.82 6.17 -23.75
CA ARG A 35 -11.91 5.94 -25.20
C ARG A 35 -11.11 6.95 -26.02
N GLY A 36 -9.84 7.15 -25.66
CA GLY A 36 -8.92 8.10 -26.30
C GLY A 36 -7.66 7.42 -26.85
N ASN A 37 -6.98 8.10 -27.78
CA ASN A 37 -5.68 7.66 -28.28
C ASN A 37 -4.59 8.09 -27.29
N PHE A 38 -4.32 7.25 -26.28
CA PHE A 38 -3.30 7.53 -25.27
C PHE A 38 -1.91 7.13 -25.76
N SER A 39 -0.90 7.89 -25.33
CA SER A 39 0.50 7.54 -25.58
C SER A 39 0.79 6.13 -25.03
N PRO A 40 1.59 5.31 -25.74
CA PRO A 40 1.95 3.97 -25.29
C PRO A 40 2.54 3.94 -23.88
N ILE A 41 3.26 5.00 -23.48
CA ILE A 41 3.85 5.13 -22.14
C ILE A 41 2.77 5.17 -21.05
N VAL A 42 1.71 5.94 -21.28
CA VAL A 42 0.61 6.10 -20.31
C VAL A 42 -0.17 4.78 -20.17
N ARG A 43 -0.36 4.07 -21.29
CA ARG A 43 -1.01 2.75 -21.30
C ARG A 43 -0.20 1.71 -20.52
N SER A 44 1.10 1.58 -20.79
CA SER A 44 1.96 0.64 -20.07
C SER A 44 2.06 0.97 -18.58
N LEU A 45 2.10 2.26 -18.22
CA LEU A 45 2.12 2.68 -16.82
C LEU A 45 0.81 2.32 -16.11
N ALA A 46 -0.34 2.51 -16.76
CA ALA A 46 -1.64 2.16 -16.19
C ALA A 46 -1.83 0.64 -16.03
N GLU A 47 -1.37 -0.15 -17.01
CA GLU A 47 -1.35 -1.61 -16.92
C GLU A 47 -0.46 -2.07 -15.74
N PHE A 48 0.72 -1.45 -15.58
CA PHE A 48 1.59 -1.71 -14.43
C PHE A 48 0.89 -1.34 -13.11
N CYS A 49 0.29 -0.14 -13.02
CA CYS A 49 -0.46 0.27 -11.84
C CYS A 49 -1.58 -0.72 -11.51
N PHE A 50 -2.31 -1.22 -12.51
CA PHE A 50 -3.40 -2.17 -12.32
C PHE A 50 -2.93 -3.57 -11.89
N ILE A 51 -1.79 -4.05 -12.38
CA ILE A 51 -1.25 -5.35 -11.96
C ILE A 51 -0.71 -5.26 -10.53
N PHE A 52 0.00 -4.18 -10.20
CA PHE A 52 0.67 -4.03 -8.92
C PHE A 52 -0.22 -3.48 -7.80
N TRP A 53 -1.42 -2.96 -8.07
CA TRP A 53 -2.27 -2.38 -7.03
C TRP A 53 -2.62 -3.36 -5.91
N LEU A 54 -2.88 -4.62 -6.25
CA LEU A 54 -3.39 -5.66 -5.35
C LEU A 54 -2.26 -6.28 -4.53
N PRO A 55 -1.08 -6.59 -5.11
CA PRO A 55 0.12 -6.85 -4.34
C PRO A 55 0.46 -5.74 -3.34
N PHE A 56 0.41 -4.47 -3.76
CA PHE A 56 0.66 -3.33 -2.87
C PHE A 56 -0.39 -3.20 -1.77
N PHE A 57 -1.66 -3.44 -2.09
CA PHE A 57 -2.74 -3.47 -1.10
C PHE A 57 -2.51 -4.55 -0.04
N ALA A 58 -2.20 -5.77 -0.50
CA ALA A 58 -1.91 -6.90 0.38
C ALA A 58 -0.70 -6.62 1.29
N LEU A 59 0.38 -6.06 0.75
CA LEU A 59 1.55 -5.64 1.53
C LEU A 59 1.20 -4.55 2.54
N GLY A 60 0.36 -3.59 2.17
CA GLY A 60 -0.14 -2.55 3.08
C GLY A 60 -0.89 -3.14 4.29
N ILE A 61 -1.73 -4.15 4.06
CA ILE A 61 -2.42 -4.89 5.13
C ILE A 61 -1.41 -5.62 6.02
N ILE A 62 -0.49 -6.38 5.42
CA ILE A 62 0.52 -7.16 6.17
C ILE A 62 1.38 -6.24 7.04
N PHE A 63 1.87 -5.12 6.52
CA PHE A 63 2.68 -4.19 7.28
C PHE A 63 1.90 -3.48 8.39
N SER A 64 0.64 -3.11 8.13
CA SER A 64 -0.23 -2.49 9.13
C SER A 64 -0.53 -3.46 10.28
N LEU A 65 -0.87 -4.72 9.97
CA LEU A 65 -1.08 -5.77 10.96
C LEU A 65 0.19 -6.05 11.77
N THR A 66 1.33 -6.19 11.10
CA THR A 66 2.61 -6.44 11.78
C THR A 66 2.97 -5.30 12.73
N GLY A 67 2.81 -4.05 12.28
CA GLY A 67 3.03 -2.86 13.13
C GLY A 67 2.10 -2.83 14.34
N MET A 68 0.83 -3.20 14.16
CA MET A 68 -0.17 -3.25 15.23
C MET A 68 0.13 -4.37 16.24
N ILE A 69 0.48 -5.57 15.77
CA ILE A 69 0.86 -6.71 16.61
C ILE A 69 2.08 -6.35 17.48
N ILE A 70 3.11 -5.75 16.90
CA ILE A 70 4.31 -5.29 17.66
C ILE A 70 3.92 -4.26 18.73
N TYR A 71 2.99 -3.36 18.41
CA TYR A 71 2.48 -2.37 19.36
C TYR A 71 1.76 -3.04 20.55
N PHE A 72 0.86 -4.00 20.28
CA PHE A 72 0.11 -4.73 21.29
C PHE A 72 0.99 -5.61 22.18
N ILE A 73 1.90 -6.40 21.60
CA ILE A 73 2.84 -7.26 22.36
C ILE A 73 3.63 -6.40 23.34
N LYS A 74 4.08 -5.22 22.90
CA LYS A 74 4.86 -4.33 23.77
C LYS A 74 4.03 -3.69 24.87
N ASN A 75 2.76 -3.36 24.62
CA ASN A 75 1.90 -2.80 25.67
C ASN A 75 1.66 -3.82 26.78
N LYS A 76 1.44 -5.08 26.41
CA LYS A 76 1.26 -6.19 27.35
C LYS A 76 2.49 -6.53 28.20
N SER A 77 3.69 -6.17 27.72
CA SER A 77 4.97 -6.39 28.44
C SER A 77 5.27 -5.28 29.47
N LYS A 78 4.46 -4.22 29.52
CA LYS A 78 4.63 -3.12 30.47
C LYS A 78 3.66 -3.19 31.66
N ASP A 79 2.70 -4.11 31.62
CA ASP A 79 1.82 -4.48 32.73
C ASP A 79 2.44 -5.62 33.54
#